data_AF-A0A9E6BQU3-F1
#
_entry.id   AF-A0A9E6BQU3-F1
#
_cell.length_a   1.000
_cell.length_b   1.000
_cell.length_c   1.000
_cell.angle_alpha   90.00
_cell.angle_beta   90.00
_cell.angle_gamma   90.00
#
_symmetry.space_group_name_H-M   'P 1'
#
loop_
_entity.id
_entity.type
_entity.pdbx_description
1 polymer ?
#
loop_
_entity_poly.entity_id
_entity_poly.type
_entity_poly.pdbx_seq_one_letter_code
_entity_poly.pdbx_strand_id
1 'polypeptide(L)'
;MSRKHYEDPFWDVQVDVLVTGPDGQRMRVPTFWAGGSIWRWRFWDRQPGTYRFKTIASDTGNSGLHGVAGEFQIEAYSGNNPLYRHGPLRVSVNRRYLEAADGTPFLWLGDTWWMGLTKRLAWPDEFQTLAADRRRKGFTLIQLVAGLYPDMDSFDPRGANEAGFPWEPGYQRINPTWWDLADRRIKYLADVGLMPCIVGCWGYYLKKIGMEKMQAHWRTIIARWGAFPVVWCLAGEGSMPWYLSKHKGEERAELEEGWTEMARYVRRIDPFHRLITIHPSRSSRDVVRDPSVLDFEMVQTGHGDYRSIPNTLKTVAAAYRREPTMPVVEAEVCYEGIMQSCRQDIQRFMFWSTLLNGCCGFTYGANGIWQVINRTSRSVRRRMAGLGATRRGRKR
;
A
#
# COMPACT_ATOMS: atom_id res chain seq x y z
N MET A 1 17.46 16.97 -15.13
CA MET A 1 18.61 16.24 -14.56
C MET A 1 19.46 17.23 -13.81
N SER A 2 20.10 16.81 -12.73
CA SER A 2 21.01 17.69 -11.97
C SER A 2 22.22 18.09 -12.81
N ARG A 3 22.63 19.36 -12.68
CA ARG A 3 23.91 19.88 -13.18
C ARG A 3 25.03 19.84 -12.14
N LYS A 4 24.71 19.47 -10.90
CA LYS A 4 25.65 19.29 -9.79
C LYS A 4 25.77 17.81 -9.42
N HIS A 5 26.93 17.45 -8.90
CA HIS A 5 27.14 16.17 -8.23
C HIS A 5 26.73 16.30 -6.75
N TYR A 6 26.11 15.25 -6.20
CA TYR A 6 25.78 15.12 -4.79
C TYR A 6 26.30 13.77 -4.29
N GLU A 7 26.85 13.72 -3.08
CA GLU A 7 27.32 12.47 -2.48
C GLU A 7 26.13 11.58 -2.09
N ASP A 8 25.07 12.19 -1.55
CA ASP A 8 23.79 11.55 -1.32
C ASP A 8 22.63 12.28 -1.99
N PRO A 9 22.41 12.08 -3.31
CA PRO A 9 21.32 12.74 -4.02
C PRO A 9 19.95 12.53 -3.40
N PHE A 10 19.73 11.44 -2.67
CA PHE A 10 18.44 11.12 -2.06
C PHE A 10 18.17 11.97 -0.81
N TRP A 11 19.18 12.22 0.01
CA TRP A 11 19.04 13.04 1.23
C TRP A 11 19.42 14.51 1.03
N ASP A 12 20.41 14.79 0.19
CA ASP A 12 20.97 16.14 0.01
C ASP A 12 20.02 17.07 -0.75
N VAL A 13 19.15 16.52 -1.61
CA VAL A 13 18.28 17.32 -2.48
C VAL A 13 16.86 16.79 -2.56
N GLN A 14 15.94 17.62 -2.08
CA GLN A 14 14.52 17.45 -2.31
C GLN A 14 14.06 18.32 -3.48
N VAL A 15 13.33 17.72 -4.41
CA VAL A 15 12.69 18.45 -5.53
C VAL A 15 11.18 18.22 -5.50
N ASP A 16 10.41 19.30 -5.65
CA ASP A 16 8.98 19.29 -5.94
C ASP A 16 8.72 19.94 -7.31
N VAL A 17 7.53 19.72 -7.85
CA VAL A 17 7.03 20.40 -9.05
C VAL A 17 5.77 21.16 -8.68
N LEU A 18 5.75 22.47 -8.91
CA LEU A 18 4.52 23.25 -8.90
C LEU A 18 3.86 23.14 -10.26
N VAL A 19 2.68 22.54 -10.31
CA VAL A 19 1.85 22.43 -11.50
C VAL A 19 0.70 23.42 -11.38
N THR A 20 0.44 24.20 -12.43
CA THR A 20 -0.70 25.12 -12.54
C THR A 20 -1.62 24.61 -13.62
N GLY A 21 -2.87 24.32 -13.25
CA GLY A 21 -3.93 23.87 -14.14
C GLY A 21 -4.52 24.99 -14.99
N PRO A 22 -5.37 24.65 -15.97
CA PRO A 22 -5.98 25.61 -16.89
C PRO A 22 -6.95 26.58 -16.17
N ASP A 23 -7.47 26.20 -15.01
CA ASP A 23 -8.30 27.04 -14.13
C ASP A 23 -7.48 27.89 -13.13
N GLY A 24 -6.14 27.77 -13.17
CA GLY A 24 -5.23 28.44 -12.25
C GLY A 24 -4.99 27.70 -10.92
N GLN A 25 -5.64 26.55 -10.69
CA GLN A 25 -5.38 25.72 -9.51
C GLN A 25 -3.90 25.29 -9.48
N ARG A 26 -3.28 25.36 -8.30
CA ARG A 26 -1.88 24.99 -8.12
C ARG A 26 -1.75 23.73 -7.27
N MET A 27 -0.97 22.78 -7.76
CA MET A 27 -0.62 21.54 -7.07
C MET A 27 0.88 21.45 -6.86
N ARG A 28 1.30 21.04 -5.67
CA ARG A 28 2.70 20.72 -5.37
C ARG A 28 2.88 19.21 -5.44
N VAL A 29 3.57 18.76 -6.48
CA VAL A 29 3.76 17.34 -6.79
C VAL A 29 5.15 16.91 -6.34
N PRO A 30 5.28 15.88 -5.49
CA PRO A 30 6.57 15.38 -5.08
C PRO A 30 7.29 14.67 -6.24
N THR A 31 8.60 14.84 -6.34
CA THR A 31 9.46 14.03 -7.22
C THR A 31 10.03 12.83 -6.48
N PHE A 32 10.55 11.86 -7.23
CA PHE A 32 11.36 10.76 -6.71
C PHE A 32 12.73 10.74 -7.38
N TRP A 33 13.76 10.38 -6.61
CA TRP A 33 15.09 10.11 -7.14
C TRP A 33 15.08 8.78 -7.90
N ALA A 34 15.61 8.79 -9.12
CA ALA A 34 15.60 7.68 -10.06
C ALA A 34 17.02 7.13 -10.33
N GLY A 35 17.96 7.39 -9.42
CA GLY A 35 19.37 7.02 -9.59
C GLY A 35 20.21 8.13 -10.24
N GLY A 36 21.50 8.15 -9.91
CA GLY A 36 22.45 9.14 -10.43
C GLY A 36 21.97 10.58 -10.20
N SER A 37 21.94 11.37 -11.28
CA SER A 37 21.52 12.77 -11.29
C SER A 37 20.07 13.00 -11.75
N ILE A 38 19.20 11.98 -11.61
CA ILE A 38 17.86 11.99 -12.20
C ILE A 38 16.77 12.04 -11.13
N TRP A 39 15.89 13.04 -11.24
CA TRP A 39 14.63 13.13 -10.52
C TRP A 39 13.48 13.05 -11.52
N ARG A 40 12.46 12.29 -11.18
CA ARG A 40 11.26 12.12 -12.00
C ARG A 40 10.03 12.48 -11.19
N TRP A 41 8.97 12.83 -11.88
CA TRP A 41 7.66 13.07 -11.31
C TRP A 41 6.61 12.47 -12.23
N ARG A 42 5.43 12.22 -11.66
CA ARG A 42 4.26 11.72 -12.37
C ARG A 42 3.10 12.63 -12.01
N PHE A 43 2.20 12.83 -12.95
CA PHE A 43 1.08 13.72 -12.79
C PHE A 43 -0.18 13.13 -13.41
N TRP A 44 -1.30 13.47 -12.80
CA TRP A 44 -2.62 13.11 -13.25
C TRP A 44 -3.56 14.23 -12.81
N ASP A 45 -4.51 14.57 -13.68
CA ASP A 45 -5.65 15.40 -13.38
C ASP A 45 -6.84 14.96 -14.26
N ARG A 46 -8.06 15.25 -13.82
CA ARG A 46 -9.29 14.97 -14.57
C ARG A 46 -9.60 16.06 -15.59
N GLN A 47 -9.20 17.30 -15.34
CA GLN A 47 -9.53 18.43 -16.21
C GLN A 47 -8.64 18.41 -17.47
N PRO A 48 -9.22 18.35 -18.68
CA PRO A 48 -8.44 18.53 -19.90
C PRO A 48 -8.00 19.98 -20.05
N GLY A 49 -6.83 20.19 -20.66
CA GLY A 49 -6.33 21.51 -21.00
C GLY A 49 -4.81 21.66 -20.89
N THR A 50 -4.36 22.91 -21.01
CA THR A 50 -2.95 23.29 -20.92
C THR A 50 -2.53 23.41 -19.46
N TYR A 51 -1.50 22.67 -19.08
CA TYR A 51 -0.87 22.76 -17.77
C TYR A 51 0.52 23.37 -17.90
N ARG A 52 0.91 24.15 -16.90
CA ARG A 52 2.28 24.67 -16.77
C ARG A 52 2.93 24.10 -15.53
N PHE A 53 4.22 23.82 -15.59
CA PHE A 53 4.98 23.37 -14.43
C PHE A 53 6.21 24.21 -14.17
N LYS A 54 6.64 24.25 -12.90
CA LYS A 54 7.93 24.78 -12.48
C LYS A 54 8.50 23.93 -11.34
N THR A 55 9.74 23.49 -11.45
CA THR A 55 10.42 22.71 -10.41
C THR A 55 10.95 23.61 -9.29
N ILE A 56 10.94 23.09 -8.06
CA ILE A 56 11.51 23.72 -6.88
C ILE A 56 12.40 22.70 -6.19
N ALA A 57 13.72 22.88 -6.30
CA ALA A 57 14.70 22.12 -5.53
C ALA A 57 15.11 22.85 -4.25
N SER A 58 15.46 22.09 -3.20
CA SER A 58 16.05 22.61 -1.96
C SER A 58 17.40 23.29 -2.20
N ASP A 59 18.23 22.77 -3.11
CA ASP A 59 19.40 23.48 -3.65
C ASP A 59 18.97 24.39 -4.80
N THR A 60 18.69 25.65 -4.47
CA THR A 60 18.28 26.67 -5.45
C THR A 60 19.38 27.06 -6.44
N GLY A 61 20.64 26.76 -6.12
CA GLY A 61 21.79 26.99 -7.01
C GLY A 61 21.94 25.92 -8.11
N ASN A 62 21.19 24.83 -8.05
CA ASN A 62 21.18 23.83 -9.11
C ASN A 62 20.15 24.16 -10.19
N SER A 63 20.53 24.96 -11.17
CA SER A 63 19.65 25.35 -12.29
C SER A 63 19.19 24.19 -13.19
N GLY A 64 19.76 22.99 -13.03
CA GLY A 64 19.25 21.77 -13.69
C GLY A 64 18.04 21.15 -13.00
N LEU A 65 17.80 21.50 -11.72
CA LEU A 65 16.69 21.00 -10.91
C LEU A 65 15.78 22.10 -10.37
N HIS A 66 16.28 23.29 -10.10
CA HIS A 66 15.50 24.42 -9.58
C HIS A 66 15.09 25.35 -10.71
N GLY A 67 13.82 25.76 -10.72
CA GLY A 67 13.29 26.75 -11.65
C GLY A 67 13.12 26.25 -13.09
N VAL A 68 13.29 24.95 -13.34
CA VAL A 68 13.00 24.35 -14.65
C VAL A 68 11.50 24.42 -14.88
N ALA A 69 11.07 24.99 -16.00
CA ALA A 69 9.67 25.19 -16.32
C ALA A 69 9.32 24.68 -17.71
N GLY A 70 8.04 24.40 -17.92
CA GLY A 70 7.50 23.98 -19.20
C GLY A 70 5.99 23.89 -19.17
N GLU A 71 5.43 23.39 -20.27
CA GLU A 71 4.00 23.14 -20.42
C GLU A 71 3.74 21.76 -21.01
N PHE A 72 2.54 21.24 -20.76
CA PHE A 72 2.04 19.99 -21.34
C PHE A 72 0.52 20.05 -21.46
N GLN A 73 -0.04 19.16 -22.26
CA GLN A 73 -1.48 19.03 -22.46
C GLN A 73 -2.00 17.77 -21.79
N ILE A 74 -3.17 17.86 -21.15
CA ILE A 74 -3.98 16.70 -20.76
C ILE A 74 -5.21 16.67 -21.66
N GLU A 75 -5.45 15.53 -22.29
CA GLU A 75 -6.64 15.27 -23.10
C GLU A 75 -7.70 14.51 -22.30
N ALA A 76 -8.95 14.61 -22.74
CA ALA A 76 -10.03 13.80 -22.18
C ALA A 76 -9.77 12.31 -22.43
N TYR A 77 -9.89 11.49 -21.39
CA TYR A 77 -9.69 10.05 -21.51
C TYR A 77 -10.79 9.39 -22.35
N SER A 78 -10.41 8.77 -23.47
CA SER A 78 -11.31 8.11 -24.42
C SER A 78 -11.33 6.58 -24.30
N GLY A 79 -10.53 6.00 -23.40
CA GLY A 79 -10.45 4.55 -23.22
C GLY A 79 -11.60 3.95 -22.39
N ASN A 80 -11.54 2.63 -22.21
CA ASN A 80 -12.57 1.84 -21.53
C ASN A 80 -12.18 1.36 -20.12
N ASN A 81 -11.01 1.75 -19.60
CA ASN A 81 -10.64 1.38 -18.25
C ASN A 81 -11.52 2.16 -17.23
N PRO A 82 -12.32 1.47 -16.40
CA PRO A 82 -13.26 2.13 -15.49
C PRO A 82 -12.53 3.02 -14.46
N LEU A 83 -11.32 2.64 -14.01
CA LEU A 83 -10.56 3.39 -13.02
C LEU A 83 -10.13 4.77 -13.55
N TYR A 84 -9.83 4.87 -14.85
CA TYR A 84 -9.45 6.13 -15.48
C TYR A 84 -10.66 6.95 -15.92
N ARG A 85 -11.75 6.29 -16.34
CA ARG A 85 -12.98 6.95 -16.79
C ARG A 85 -13.72 7.67 -15.65
N HIS A 86 -13.87 7.01 -14.51
CA HIS A 86 -14.73 7.51 -13.44
C HIS A 86 -13.99 8.46 -12.47
N GLY A 87 -12.65 8.40 -12.47
CA GLY A 87 -11.78 9.23 -11.63
C GLY A 87 -11.47 8.60 -10.26
N PRO A 88 -10.80 9.34 -9.36
CA PRO A 88 -10.38 8.85 -8.05
C PRO A 88 -11.57 8.46 -7.19
N LEU A 89 -11.35 7.52 -6.27
CA LEU A 89 -12.35 7.20 -5.26
C LEU A 89 -12.50 8.32 -4.23
N ARG A 90 -13.72 8.48 -3.74
CA ARG A 90 -14.09 9.31 -2.60
C ARG A 90 -15.07 8.58 -1.70
N VAL A 91 -15.22 9.09 -0.48
CA VAL A 91 -16.31 8.69 0.41
C VAL A 91 -17.62 9.28 -0.12
N SER A 92 -18.65 8.44 -0.25
CA SER A 92 -19.99 8.86 -0.65
C SER A 92 -20.62 9.86 0.33
N VAL A 93 -21.65 10.58 -0.13
CA VAL A 93 -22.32 11.65 0.66
C VAL A 93 -22.86 11.14 2.00
N ASN A 94 -23.42 9.93 2.04
CA ASN A 94 -23.93 9.33 3.28
C ASN A 94 -22.82 8.72 4.17
N ARG A 95 -21.56 8.79 3.71
CA ARG A 95 -20.37 8.29 4.40
C ARG A 95 -20.39 6.80 4.73
N ARG A 96 -21.18 6.00 4.01
CA ARG A 96 -21.25 4.53 4.18
C ARG A 96 -20.55 3.75 3.07
N TYR A 97 -20.42 4.34 1.89
CA TYR A 97 -19.90 3.67 0.71
C TYR A 97 -18.75 4.44 0.06
N LEU A 98 -18.06 3.76 -0.85
CA LEU A 98 -17.06 4.35 -1.74
C LEU A 98 -17.68 4.56 -3.13
N GLU A 99 -17.31 5.65 -3.77
CA GLU A 99 -17.72 5.98 -5.13
C GLU A 99 -16.57 6.65 -5.87
N ALA A 100 -16.57 6.58 -7.19
CA ALA A 100 -15.65 7.35 -8.01
C ALA A 100 -16.05 8.84 -8.05
N ALA A 101 -15.15 9.68 -8.56
CA ALA A 101 -15.34 11.12 -8.60
C ALA A 101 -16.58 11.58 -9.39
N ASP A 102 -17.07 10.77 -10.34
CA ASP A 102 -18.33 11.01 -11.07
C ASP A 102 -19.59 10.47 -10.37
N GLY A 103 -19.47 9.91 -9.17
CA GLY A 103 -20.58 9.31 -8.41
C GLY A 103 -20.83 7.84 -8.71
N THR A 104 -20.08 7.21 -9.61
CA THR A 104 -20.22 5.77 -9.89
C THR A 104 -19.88 4.95 -8.63
N PRO A 105 -20.78 4.07 -8.14
CA PRO A 105 -20.51 3.26 -6.96
C PRO A 105 -19.29 2.35 -7.16
N PHE A 106 -18.47 2.21 -6.12
CA PHE A 106 -17.33 1.31 -6.12
C PHE A 106 -17.49 0.24 -5.04
N LEU A 107 -17.72 -1.01 -5.48
CA LEU A 107 -17.67 -2.16 -4.58
C LEU A 107 -16.21 -2.57 -4.37
N TRP A 108 -15.74 -2.50 -3.14
CA TRP A 108 -14.42 -3.03 -2.78
C TRP A 108 -14.49 -4.56 -2.70
N LEU A 109 -14.03 -5.22 -3.77
CA LEU A 109 -13.84 -6.66 -3.82
C LEU A 109 -12.34 -6.92 -3.99
N GLY A 110 -11.66 -7.05 -2.85
CA GLY A 110 -10.22 -7.12 -2.75
C GLY A 110 -9.67 -8.54 -2.78
N ASP A 111 -8.45 -8.72 -3.29
CA ASP A 111 -7.62 -9.91 -3.05
C ASP A 111 -6.31 -9.52 -2.36
N THR A 112 -5.82 -10.36 -1.45
CA THR A 112 -4.60 -10.10 -0.67
C THR A 112 -3.37 -10.70 -1.32
N TRP A 113 -2.44 -9.86 -1.78
CA TRP A 113 -1.13 -10.23 -2.31
C TRP A 113 -0.01 -9.50 -1.54
N TRP A 114 0.08 -9.70 -0.21
CA TRP A 114 1.05 -9.02 0.66
C TRP A 114 2.46 -8.96 0.08
N MET A 115 2.96 -10.07 -0.49
CA MET A 115 4.31 -10.14 -1.08
C MET A 115 4.34 -10.00 -2.61
N GLY A 116 3.32 -9.39 -3.22
CA GLY A 116 3.15 -9.30 -4.68
C GLY A 116 4.23 -8.51 -5.42
N LEU A 117 5.02 -7.68 -4.73
CA LEU A 117 6.16 -6.94 -5.32
C LEU A 117 7.50 -7.65 -5.15
N THR A 118 7.52 -8.90 -4.70
CA THR A 118 8.74 -9.70 -4.57
C THR A 118 8.94 -10.63 -5.77
N LYS A 119 10.13 -11.20 -5.92
CA LYS A 119 10.44 -12.20 -6.96
C LYS A 119 9.73 -13.55 -6.75
N ARG A 120 8.93 -13.67 -5.68
CA ARG A 120 8.09 -14.84 -5.43
C ARG A 120 6.89 -14.90 -6.39
N LEU A 121 6.43 -13.74 -6.86
CA LEU A 121 5.45 -13.61 -7.93
C LEU A 121 6.16 -13.06 -9.16
N ALA A 122 6.58 -13.98 -10.02
CA ALA A 122 7.45 -13.67 -11.15
C ALA A 122 6.75 -12.73 -12.14
N TRP A 123 7.53 -11.77 -12.65
CA TRP A 123 7.12 -10.89 -13.73
C TRP A 123 7.73 -11.36 -15.06
N PRO A 124 7.00 -11.30 -16.20
CA PRO A 124 5.59 -10.89 -16.30
C PRO A 124 4.60 -12.02 -15.97
N ASP A 125 4.95 -13.27 -16.28
CA ASP A 125 3.98 -14.36 -16.48
C ASP A 125 3.07 -14.65 -15.28
N GLU A 126 3.63 -14.94 -14.10
CA GLU A 126 2.82 -15.32 -12.93
C GLU A 126 1.96 -14.15 -12.45
N PHE A 127 2.54 -12.95 -12.38
CA PHE A 127 1.85 -11.73 -11.96
C PHE A 127 0.66 -11.42 -12.89
N GLN A 128 0.90 -11.43 -14.20
CA GLN A 128 -0.13 -11.12 -15.20
C GLN A 128 -1.21 -12.21 -15.26
N THR A 129 -0.83 -13.48 -15.10
CA THR A 129 -1.77 -14.61 -15.03
C THR A 129 -2.70 -14.50 -13.84
N LEU A 130 -2.16 -14.20 -12.66
CA LEU A 130 -2.96 -14.04 -11.44
C LEU A 130 -3.90 -12.82 -11.55
N ALA A 131 -3.40 -11.69 -12.08
CA ALA A 131 -4.22 -10.50 -12.32
C ALA A 131 -5.36 -10.77 -13.32
N ALA A 132 -5.08 -11.47 -14.42
CA ALA A 132 -6.10 -11.84 -15.39
C ALA A 132 -7.17 -12.76 -14.77
N ASP A 133 -6.75 -13.69 -13.90
CA ASP A 133 -7.67 -14.54 -13.15
C ASP A 133 -8.57 -13.73 -12.20
N ARG A 134 -7.99 -12.78 -11.45
CA ARG A 134 -8.78 -11.92 -10.55
C ARG A 134 -9.74 -11.02 -11.31
N ARG A 135 -9.33 -10.47 -12.44
CA ARG A 135 -10.22 -9.69 -13.33
C ARG A 135 -11.39 -10.55 -13.83
N ARG A 136 -11.14 -11.78 -14.29
CA ARG A 136 -12.22 -12.71 -14.73
C ARG A 136 -13.21 -13.04 -13.60
N LYS A 137 -12.74 -13.06 -12.35
CA LYS A 137 -13.55 -13.33 -11.16
C LYS A 137 -14.25 -12.07 -10.61
N GLY A 138 -14.06 -10.91 -11.22
CA GLY A 138 -14.75 -9.67 -10.86
C GLY A 138 -14.11 -8.90 -9.70
N PHE A 139 -12.90 -9.27 -9.24
CA PHE A 139 -12.18 -8.46 -8.26
C PHE A 139 -11.94 -7.05 -8.80
N THR A 140 -12.04 -6.05 -7.92
CA THR A 140 -11.87 -4.63 -8.28
C THR A 140 -10.56 -4.05 -7.80
N LEU A 141 -9.90 -4.70 -6.83
CA LEU A 141 -8.71 -4.18 -6.17
C LEU A 141 -7.79 -5.29 -5.65
N ILE A 142 -6.50 -4.99 -5.53
CA ILE A 142 -5.47 -5.86 -4.95
C ILE A 142 -4.76 -5.14 -3.80
N GLN A 143 -4.71 -5.76 -2.63
CA GLN A 143 -3.91 -5.31 -1.49
C GLN A 143 -2.48 -5.86 -1.58
N LEU A 144 -1.46 -5.01 -1.49
CA LEU A 144 -0.05 -5.42 -1.54
C LEU A 144 0.83 -4.47 -0.73
N VAL A 145 1.97 -4.97 -0.22
CA VAL A 145 2.90 -4.17 0.59
C VAL A 145 4.04 -3.61 -0.26
N ALA A 146 4.35 -2.32 -0.11
CA ALA A 146 5.39 -1.56 -0.81
C ALA A 146 6.82 -1.84 -0.28
N GLY A 147 7.11 -3.10 0.01
CA GLY A 147 8.33 -3.51 0.72
C GLY A 147 8.14 -3.51 2.24
N LEU A 148 9.23 -3.73 3.00
CA LEU A 148 9.17 -3.74 4.48
C LEU A 148 8.06 -4.67 5.02
N TYR A 149 8.15 -5.94 4.65
CA TYR A 149 7.10 -6.96 4.81
C TYR A 149 6.96 -7.54 6.24
N PRO A 150 5.79 -8.14 6.57
CA PRO A 150 5.56 -8.91 7.81
C PRO A 150 6.37 -10.21 7.89
N ASP A 151 6.37 -10.85 9.07
CA ASP A 151 6.85 -12.23 9.31
C ASP A 151 8.29 -12.54 8.86
N MET A 152 9.14 -11.50 8.80
CA MET A 152 10.55 -11.64 8.48
C MET A 152 11.40 -10.53 9.05
N ASP A 153 12.67 -10.87 9.28
CA ASP A 153 13.69 -9.88 9.62
C ASP A 153 13.93 -8.91 8.45
N SER A 154 14.55 -7.78 8.78
CA SER A 154 14.94 -6.80 7.78
C SER A 154 15.89 -7.42 6.77
N PHE A 155 15.67 -7.13 5.49
CA PHE A 155 16.48 -7.65 4.39
C PHE A 155 16.50 -9.18 4.29
N ASP A 156 15.47 -9.87 4.79
CA ASP A 156 15.29 -11.30 4.53
C ASP A 156 15.12 -11.54 3.01
N PRO A 157 15.89 -12.46 2.38
CA PRO A 157 15.83 -12.72 0.94
C PRO A 157 14.44 -13.02 0.37
N ARG A 158 13.52 -13.47 1.23
CA ARG A 158 12.11 -13.70 0.88
C ARG A 158 11.39 -12.42 0.45
N GLY A 159 11.78 -11.26 1.01
CA GLY A 159 11.23 -9.94 0.71
C GLY A 159 11.87 -9.23 -0.47
N ALA A 160 12.86 -9.83 -1.12
CA ALA A 160 13.53 -9.21 -2.26
C ALA A 160 12.71 -9.32 -3.56
N ASN A 161 12.77 -8.30 -4.40
CA ASN A 161 12.43 -8.42 -5.82
C ASN A 161 13.69 -8.75 -6.64
N GLU A 162 13.60 -8.69 -7.96
CA GLU A 162 14.72 -9.01 -8.85
C GLU A 162 15.94 -8.08 -8.69
N ALA A 163 15.74 -6.88 -8.12
CA ALA A 163 16.76 -5.88 -7.82
C ALA A 163 17.09 -5.76 -6.32
N GLY A 164 16.69 -6.72 -5.48
CA GLY A 164 16.97 -6.70 -4.04
C GLY A 164 15.83 -6.06 -3.24
N PHE A 165 16.12 -5.04 -2.44
CA PHE A 165 15.20 -4.43 -1.47
C PHE A 165 14.86 -2.97 -1.82
N PRO A 166 13.74 -2.41 -1.32
CA PRO A 166 13.36 -1.00 -1.55
C PRO A 166 14.36 0.01 -0.98
N TRP A 167 15.16 -0.43 -0.02
CA TRP A 167 16.21 0.31 0.66
C TRP A 167 17.54 -0.45 0.53
N GLU A 168 18.64 0.29 0.51
CA GLU A 168 19.99 -0.24 0.73
C GLU A 168 20.16 -0.71 2.18
N PRO A 169 21.17 -1.57 2.47
CA PRO A 169 21.43 -2.07 3.82
C PRO A 169 21.47 -0.96 4.87
N GLY A 170 20.86 -1.20 6.03
CA GLY A 170 20.77 -0.19 7.11
C GLY A 170 19.81 0.96 6.83
N TYR A 171 19.00 0.86 5.76
CA TYR A 171 18.09 1.93 5.32
C TYR A 171 18.84 3.23 5.05
N GLN A 172 20.01 3.11 4.42
CA GLN A 172 20.85 4.26 4.08
C GLN A 172 20.20 5.10 2.99
N ARG A 173 19.79 4.46 1.88
CA ARG A 173 19.16 5.12 0.74
C ARG A 173 18.10 4.24 0.10
N ILE A 174 17.14 4.83 -0.61
CA ILE A 174 16.23 4.03 -1.44
C ILE A 174 16.98 3.43 -2.64
N ASN A 175 16.59 2.22 -3.04
CA ASN A 175 17.13 1.54 -4.22
C ASN A 175 16.25 1.83 -5.43
N PRO A 176 16.64 2.74 -6.36
CA PRO A 176 15.77 3.16 -7.46
C PRO A 176 15.39 2.01 -8.39
N THR A 177 16.27 1.02 -8.58
CA THR A 177 16.01 -0.14 -9.45
C THR A 177 14.91 -1.03 -8.89
N TRP A 178 14.84 -1.21 -7.56
CA TRP A 178 13.74 -1.94 -6.92
C TRP A 178 12.40 -1.28 -7.23
N TRP A 179 12.34 0.04 -7.08
CA TRP A 179 11.12 0.82 -7.32
C TRP A 179 10.71 0.86 -8.79
N ASP A 180 11.67 0.92 -9.71
CA ASP A 180 11.39 0.84 -11.15
C ASP A 180 10.77 -0.51 -11.56
N LEU A 181 11.12 -1.61 -10.87
CA LEU A 181 10.49 -2.91 -11.08
C LEU A 181 9.11 -3.02 -10.40
N ALA A 182 8.93 -2.37 -9.25
CA ALA A 182 7.63 -2.28 -8.59
C ALA A 182 6.64 -1.43 -9.41
N ASP A 183 7.10 -0.32 -10.02
CA ASP A 183 6.32 0.55 -10.88
C ASP A 183 5.59 -0.22 -12.00
N ARG A 184 6.28 -1.18 -12.63
CA ARG A 184 5.71 -1.99 -13.73
C ARG A 184 4.49 -2.78 -13.26
N ARG A 185 4.57 -3.35 -12.05
CA ARG A 185 3.50 -4.14 -11.43
C ARG A 185 2.33 -3.26 -11.02
N ILE A 186 2.59 -2.14 -10.37
CA ILE A 186 1.55 -1.17 -9.95
C ILE A 186 0.83 -0.58 -11.16
N LYS A 187 1.58 -0.13 -12.17
CA LYS A 187 1.01 0.37 -13.42
C LYS A 187 0.17 -0.69 -14.11
N TYR A 188 0.65 -1.93 -14.20
CA TYR A 188 -0.09 -3.00 -14.85
C TYR A 188 -1.42 -3.30 -14.16
N LEU A 189 -1.46 -3.37 -12.82
CA LEU A 189 -2.72 -3.53 -12.10
C LEU A 189 -3.72 -2.43 -12.46
N ALA A 190 -3.29 -1.17 -12.40
CA ALA A 190 -4.13 -0.03 -12.79
C ALA A 190 -4.58 -0.12 -14.25
N ASP A 191 -3.69 -0.43 -15.18
CA ASP A 191 -3.97 -0.54 -16.62
C ASP A 191 -5.03 -1.62 -16.94
N VAL A 192 -5.04 -2.72 -16.18
CA VAL A 192 -6.00 -3.82 -16.36
C VAL A 192 -7.29 -3.66 -15.56
N GLY A 193 -7.48 -2.52 -14.90
CA GLY A 193 -8.70 -2.22 -14.15
C GLY A 193 -8.76 -2.82 -12.74
N LEU A 194 -7.62 -3.21 -12.17
CA LEU A 194 -7.50 -3.63 -10.77
C LEU A 194 -6.83 -2.51 -9.97
N MET A 195 -7.58 -1.84 -9.10
CA MET A 195 -7.04 -0.74 -8.30
C MET A 195 -6.01 -1.29 -7.30
N PRO A 196 -4.79 -0.73 -7.19
CA PRO A 196 -3.88 -1.10 -6.11
C PRO A 196 -4.28 -0.43 -4.79
N CYS A 197 -4.48 -1.23 -3.73
CA CYS A 197 -4.39 -0.75 -2.35
C CYS A 197 -2.95 -0.92 -1.89
N ILE A 198 -2.23 0.20 -1.81
CA ILE A 198 -0.82 0.24 -1.47
C ILE A 198 -0.70 0.28 0.05
N VAL A 199 -0.28 -0.85 0.64
CA VAL A 199 0.15 -0.89 2.03
C VAL A 199 1.59 -0.42 2.11
N GLY A 200 1.87 0.70 2.77
CA GLY A 200 3.22 1.30 2.76
C GLY A 200 4.29 0.36 3.32
N CYS A 201 4.04 -0.22 4.48
CA CYS A 201 4.92 -1.20 5.11
C CYS A 201 4.15 -1.98 6.18
N TRP A 202 4.81 -2.88 6.91
CA TRP A 202 4.23 -3.38 8.17
C TRP A 202 4.43 -2.40 9.33
N GLY A 203 3.51 -2.40 10.31
CA GLY A 203 3.39 -1.39 11.36
C GLY A 203 4.66 -1.14 12.17
N TYR A 204 5.32 -2.21 12.64
CA TYR A 204 6.53 -2.11 13.45
C TYR A 204 7.73 -1.45 12.74
N TYR A 205 7.70 -1.28 11.40
CA TYR A 205 8.81 -0.62 10.70
C TYR A 205 8.91 0.87 11.02
N LEU A 206 7.81 1.52 11.44
CA LEU A 206 7.86 2.93 11.84
C LEU A 206 8.86 3.14 13.00
N LYS A 207 8.74 2.34 14.06
CA LYS A 207 9.70 2.37 15.18
C LYS A 207 11.08 1.87 14.74
N LYS A 208 11.15 0.88 13.84
CA LYS A 208 12.41 0.26 13.42
C LYS A 208 13.31 1.19 12.60
N ILE A 209 12.74 2.01 11.72
CA ILE A 209 13.51 2.88 10.81
C ILE A 209 13.46 4.35 11.20
N GLY A 210 12.51 4.73 12.07
CA GLY A 210 12.29 6.11 12.49
C GLY A 210 11.41 6.91 11.53
N MET A 211 10.86 8.01 12.06
CA MET A 211 9.89 8.87 11.37
C MET A 211 10.46 9.46 10.06
N GLU A 212 11.68 10.00 10.08
CA GLU A 212 12.30 10.63 8.91
C GLU A 212 12.40 9.67 7.71
N LYS A 213 12.90 8.45 7.94
CA LYS A 213 12.99 7.43 6.89
C LYS A 213 11.61 6.94 6.45
N MET A 214 10.64 6.87 7.36
CA MET A 214 9.26 6.51 7.00
C MET A 214 8.59 7.60 6.15
N GLN A 215 8.84 8.87 6.43
CA GLN A 215 8.40 9.99 5.61
C GLN A 215 9.05 9.93 4.22
N ALA A 216 10.36 9.66 4.14
CA ALA A 216 11.05 9.51 2.86
C ALA A 216 10.54 8.28 2.05
N HIS A 217 10.19 7.19 2.73
CA HIS A 217 9.55 6.02 2.13
C HIS A 217 8.19 6.37 1.51
N TRP A 218 7.31 7.02 2.29
CA TRP A 218 5.99 7.43 1.82
C TRP A 218 6.03 8.50 0.73
N ARG A 219 6.99 9.43 0.81
CA ARG A 219 7.24 10.39 -0.26
C ARG A 219 7.62 9.71 -1.57
N THR A 220 8.43 8.66 -1.50
CA THR A 220 8.77 7.83 -2.67
C THR A 220 7.54 7.12 -3.24
N ILE A 221 6.70 6.54 -2.37
CA ILE A 221 5.43 5.90 -2.76
C ILE A 221 4.51 6.89 -3.49
N ILE A 222 4.28 8.07 -2.91
CA ILE A 222 3.34 9.06 -3.47
C ILE A 222 3.88 9.64 -4.77
N ALA A 223 5.16 10.00 -4.83
CA ALA A 223 5.78 10.54 -6.05
C ALA A 223 5.76 9.54 -7.21
N ARG A 224 5.86 8.23 -6.91
CA ARG A 224 5.80 7.18 -7.92
C ARG A 224 4.37 6.79 -8.27
N TRP A 225 3.48 6.64 -7.29
CA TRP A 225 2.20 5.96 -7.52
C TRP A 225 0.97 6.84 -7.34
N GLY A 226 1.10 8.06 -6.80
CA GLY A 226 -0.04 8.94 -6.56
C GLY A 226 -0.78 9.39 -7.82
N ALA A 227 -0.11 9.42 -8.97
CA ALA A 227 -0.75 9.69 -10.26
C ALA A 227 -1.60 8.51 -10.79
N PHE A 228 -1.46 7.30 -10.25
CA PHE A 228 -2.30 6.16 -10.60
C PHE A 228 -3.57 6.12 -9.73
N PRO A 229 -4.65 5.46 -10.18
CA PRO A 229 -5.80 5.17 -9.34
C PRO A 229 -5.40 4.17 -8.26
N VAL A 230 -5.15 4.67 -7.05
CA VAL A 230 -4.70 3.88 -5.90
C VAL A 230 -5.44 4.32 -4.64
N VAL A 231 -5.41 3.46 -3.63
CA VAL A 231 -5.79 3.77 -2.25
C VAL A 231 -4.58 3.55 -1.35
N TRP A 232 -4.39 4.45 -0.39
CA TRP A 232 -3.32 4.36 0.59
C TRP A 232 -3.78 3.59 1.83
N CYS A 233 -3.02 2.57 2.19
CA CYS A 233 -3.08 1.93 3.50
C CYS A 233 -1.74 2.18 4.20
N LEU A 234 -1.75 2.96 5.28
CA LEU A 234 -0.52 3.48 5.90
C LEU A 234 0.44 2.37 6.33
N ALA A 235 -0.11 1.31 6.90
CA ALA A 235 0.62 0.12 7.28
C ALA A 235 -0.29 -1.10 7.42
N GLY A 236 0.33 -2.28 7.32
CA GLY A 236 -0.23 -3.56 7.73
C GLY A 236 -0.10 -3.76 9.24
N GLU A 237 -1.20 -4.05 9.92
CA GLU A 237 -1.29 -4.14 11.39
C GLU A 237 -0.55 -2.99 12.08
N GLY A 238 -0.99 -1.76 11.80
CA GLY A 238 -0.22 -0.52 12.08
C GLY A 238 0.32 -0.40 13.50
N SER A 239 -0.50 -0.67 14.51
CA SER A 239 -0.11 -0.58 15.91
C SER A 239 0.52 -1.86 16.48
N MET A 240 0.86 -2.85 15.62
CA MET A 240 1.48 -4.09 16.08
C MET A 240 2.99 -3.87 16.34
N PRO A 241 3.45 -4.08 17.59
CA PRO A 241 4.88 -4.09 17.91
C PRO A 241 5.62 -5.25 17.24
N TRP A 242 6.96 -5.20 17.22
CA TRP A 242 7.74 -6.32 16.67
C TRP A 242 7.45 -7.62 17.45
N TYR A 243 7.36 -8.75 16.74
CA TYR A 243 6.92 -10.03 17.30
C TYR A 243 7.66 -10.42 18.59
N LEU A 244 8.97 -10.16 18.64
CA LEU A 244 9.87 -10.52 19.73
C LEU A 244 10.09 -9.40 20.77
N SER A 245 9.38 -8.27 20.66
CA SER A 245 9.52 -7.20 21.65
C SER A 245 9.01 -7.62 23.03
N LYS A 246 9.72 -7.16 24.07
CA LYS A 246 9.32 -7.28 25.48
C LYS A 246 8.47 -6.11 25.97
N HIS A 247 8.39 -5.00 25.21
CA HIS A 247 7.75 -3.74 25.61
C HIS A 247 6.51 -3.43 24.76
N LYS A 248 5.69 -4.45 24.47
CA LYS A 248 4.60 -4.37 23.49
C LYS A 248 3.56 -3.27 23.78
N GLY A 249 3.28 -2.97 25.05
CA GLY A 249 2.30 -1.95 25.45
C GLY A 249 2.75 -0.53 25.10
N GLU A 250 3.96 -0.15 25.51
CA GLU A 250 4.56 1.16 25.23
C GLU A 250 4.78 1.34 23.72
N GLU A 251 5.32 0.31 23.05
CA GLU A 251 5.53 0.35 21.60
C GLU A 251 4.24 0.54 20.81
N ARG A 252 3.13 -0.06 21.26
CA ARG A 252 1.83 0.13 20.64
C ARG A 252 1.39 1.60 20.74
N ALA A 253 1.50 2.19 21.93
CA ALA A 253 1.10 3.57 22.18
C ALA A 253 1.89 4.57 21.31
N GLU A 254 3.18 4.34 21.12
CA GLU A 254 4.05 5.11 20.23
C GLU A 254 3.71 4.92 18.74
N LEU A 255 3.41 3.69 18.33
CA LEU A 255 3.01 3.39 16.95
C LEU A 255 1.68 4.08 16.60
N GLU A 256 0.71 4.09 17.51
CA GLU A 256 -0.56 4.78 17.30
C GLU A 256 -0.37 6.29 17.07
N GLU A 257 0.51 6.93 17.85
CA GLU A 257 0.87 8.35 17.66
C GLU A 257 1.60 8.55 16.34
N GLY A 258 2.67 7.78 16.10
CA GLY A 258 3.48 7.93 14.89
C GLY A 258 2.69 7.66 13.60
N TRP A 259 1.77 6.70 13.58
CA TRP A 259 0.90 6.48 12.43
C TRP A 259 -0.12 7.59 12.22
N THR A 260 -0.57 8.24 13.31
CA THR A 260 -1.40 9.44 13.23
C THR A 260 -0.65 10.59 12.55
N GLU A 261 0.61 10.81 12.94
CA GLU A 261 1.47 11.81 12.30
C GLU A 261 1.77 11.48 10.83
N MET A 262 2.05 10.21 10.54
CA MET A 262 2.27 9.74 9.17
C MET A 262 1.05 9.93 8.28
N ALA A 263 -0.16 9.71 8.79
CA ALA A 263 -1.39 9.98 8.06
C ALA A 263 -1.51 11.46 7.65
N ARG A 264 -1.23 12.37 8.58
CA ARG A 264 -1.20 13.82 8.31
C ARG A 264 -0.10 14.20 7.33
N TYR A 265 1.07 13.54 7.41
CA TYR A 265 2.15 13.71 6.45
C TYR A 265 1.73 13.30 5.04
N VAL A 266 1.22 12.07 4.88
CA VAL A 266 0.75 11.52 3.60
C VAL A 266 -0.32 12.41 2.99
N ARG A 267 -1.33 12.83 3.78
CA ARG A 267 -2.39 13.75 3.32
C ARG A 267 -1.84 15.07 2.81
N ARG A 268 -0.82 15.62 3.46
CA ARG A 268 -0.22 16.91 3.10
C ARG A 268 0.57 16.85 1.80
N ILE A 269 1.24 15.73 1.53
CA ILE A 269 2.15 15.61 0.37
C ILE A 269 1.54 14.90 -0.84
N ASP A 270 0.33 14.34 -0.70
CA ASP A 270 -0.43 13.77 -1.81
C ASP A 270 -1.34 14.83 -2.46
N PRO A 271 -0.93 15.45 -3.58
CA PRO A 271 -1.75 16.45 -4.26
C PRO A 271 -2.99 15.85 -4.93
N PHE A 272 -3.07 14.52 -5.07
CA PHE A 272 -4.15 13.84 -5.76
C PHE A 272 -5.28 13.43 -4.81
N HIS A 273 -5.12 13.69 -3.51
CA HIS A 273 -6.12 13.44 -2.47
C HIS A 273 -6.69 12.01 -2.51
N ARG A 274 -5.83 10.99 -2.68
CA ARG A 274 -6.29 9.60 -2.65
C ARG A 274 -6.80 9.24 -1.25
N LEU A 275 -7.64 8.21 -1.18
CA LEU A 275 -8.17 7.74 0.09
C LEU A 275 -7.06 7.16 0.96
N ILE A 276 -7.13 7.40 2.27
CA ILE A 276 -6.20 6.96 3.30
C ILE A 276 -6.95 6.08 4.31
N THR A 277 -6.38 4.92 4.61
CA THR A 277 -6.74 4.08 5.75
C THR A 277 -5.48 3.48 6.37
N ILE A 278 -5.64 2.59 7.34
CA ILE A 278 -4.56 1.81 7.93
C ILE A 278 -5.10 0.43 8.31
N HIS A 279 -4.36 -0.63 8.03
CA HIS A 279 -4.80 -1.98 8.33
C HIS A 279 -4.58 -2.28 9.82
N PRO A 280 -5.58 -2.75 10.56
CA PRO A 280 -5.46 -2.99 11.98
C PRO A 280 -5.27 -4.47 12.32
N SER A 281 -4.99 -4.79 13.59
CA SER A 281 -5.22 -6.16 14.10
C SER A 281 -6.69 -6.40 14.49
N ARG A 282 -7.55 -5.36 14.46
CA ARG A 282 -9.00 -5.45 14.70
C ARG A 282 -9.82 -4.36 13.99
N SER A 283 -9.59 -3.08 14.31
CA SER A 283 -10.25 -1.91 13.68
C SER A 283 -9.22 -0.80 13.45
N SER A 284 -9.27 -0.16 12.28
CA SER A 284 -8.32 0.89 11.90
C SER A 284 -8.43 2.15 12.76
N ARG A 285 -9.60 2.39 13.34
CA ARG A 285 -9.82 3.52 14.25
C ARG A 285 -9.16 3.33 15.61
N ASP A 286 -8.73 2.10 15.94
CA ASP A 286 -8.08 1.77 17.20
C ASP A 286 -6.55 1.61 17.05
N VAL A 287 -6.01 1.96 15.88
CA VAL A 287 -4.55 1.92 15.60
C VAL A 287 -3.97 3.31 15.31
N VAL A 288 -4.78 4.36 15.47
CA VAL A 288 -4.39 5.78 15.42
C VAL A 288 -5.02 6.49 16.61
N ARG A 289 -4.38 7.57 17.07
CA ARG A 289 -4.89 8.41 18.17
C ARG A 289 -6.02 9.33 17.72
N ASP A 290 -5.98 9.75 16.47
CA ASP A 290 -6.98 10.60 15.84
C ASP A 290 -7.56 9.90 14.62
N PRO A 291 -8.76 9.30 14.70
CA PRO A 291 -9.36 8.59 13.57
C PRO A 291 -9.81 9.52 12.43
N SER A 292 -9.83 10.84 12.61
CA SER A 292 -10.21 11.79 11.54
C SER A 292 -9.17 11.87 10.41
N VAL A 293 -7.98 11.32 10.64
CA VAL A 293 -6.93 11.21 9.61
C VAL A 293 -7.19 10.09 8.59
N LEU A 294 -8.21 9.27 8.81
CA LEU A 294 -8.62 8.16 7.95
C LEU A 294 -9.92 8.49 7.22
N ASP A 295 -10.04 8.06 5.97
CA ASP A 295 -11.26 8.26 5.17
C ASP A 295 -12.27 7.12 5.37
N PHE A 296 -11.78 5.91 5.65
CA PHE A 296 -12.62 4.74 5.86
C PHE A 296 -11.98 3.75 6.84
N GLU A 297 -12.83 2.90 7.41
CA GLU A 297 -12.44 1.91 8.40
C GLU A 297 -12.16 0.56 7.75
N MET A 298 -10.97 0.02 8.01
CA MET A 298 -10.68 -1.39 7.78
C MET A 298 -10.90 -2.16 9.09
N VAL A 299 -11.41 -3.38 8.99
CA VAL A 299 -11.42 -4.36 10.08
C VAL A 299 -10.70 -5.64 9.68
N GLN A 300 -10.12 -6.33 10.66
CA GLN A 300 -9.51 -7.65 10.52
C GLN A 300 -10.17 -8.59 11.54
N THR A 301 -10.82 -9.64 11.06
CA THR A 301 -11.64 -10.52 11.93
C THR A 301 -11.30 -12.01 11.87
N GLY A 302 -10.33 -12.38 11.01
CA GLY A 302 -9.80 -13.74 10.88
C GLY A 302 -8.95 -14.23 12.08
N HIS A 303 -8.38 -15.44 12.05
CA HIS A 303 -8.49 -16.48 11.01
C HIS A 303 -8.97 -17.83 11.57
N GLY A 304 -9.82 -17.82 12.59
CA GLY A 304 -10.22 -19.01 13.37
C GLY A 304 -11.29 -19.90 12.72
N ASP A 305 -11.44 -19.89 11.40
CA ASP A 305 -12.53 -20.58 10.69
C ASP A 305 -13.92 -20.21 11.26
N TYR A 306 -14.81 -21.17 11.51
CA TYR A 306 -16.08 -20.99 12.22
C TYR A 306 -15.96 -20.20 13.54
N ARG A 307 -14.83 -20.28 14.26
CA ARG A 307 -14.63 -19.52 15.51
C ARG A 307 -14.49 -18.02 15.28
N SER A 308 -14.15 -17.59 14.06
CA SER A 308 -14.13 -16.17 13.70
C SER A 308 -15.52 -15.59 13.49
N ILE A 309 -16.56 -16.41 13.21
CA ILE A 309 -17.91 -15.90 12.89
C ILE A 309 -18.44 -14.92 13.94
N PRO A 310 -18.43 -15.24 15.25
CA PRO A 310 -18.92 -14.31 16.26
C PRO A 310 -18.10 -13.02 16.31
N ASN A 311 -16.79 -13.10 16.08
CA ASN A 311 -15.91 -11.93 16.06
C ASN A 311 -16.19 -11.04 14.85
N THR A 312 -16.34 -11.63 13.66
CA THR A 312 -16.66 -10.91 12.42
C THR A 312 -17.98 -10.15 12.55
N LEU A 313 -19.06 -10.85 12.93
CA LEU A 313 -20.38 -10.23 13.08
C LEU A 313 -20.37 -9.09 14.11
N LYS A 314 -19.76 -9.31 15.28
CA LYS A 314 -19.68 -8.29 16.33
C LYS A 314 -18.85 -7.08 15.90
N THR A 315 -17.70 -7.31 15.26
CA THR A 315 -16.77 -6.24 14.88
C THR A 315 -17.31 -5.42 13.72
N VAL A 316 -17.85 -6.04 12.68
CA VAL A 316 -18.49 -5.33 11.56
C VAL A 316 -19.69 -4.51 12.05
N ALA A 317 -20.59 -5.09 12.86
CA ALA A 317 -21.75 -4.37 13.37
C ALA A 317 -21.36 -3.21 14.31
N ALA A 318 -20.29 -3.37 15.09
CA ALA A 318 -19.76 -2.30 15.94
C ALA A 318 -19.14 -1.17 15.10
N ALA A 319 -18.31 -1.50 14.11
CA ALA A 319 -17.70 -0.53 13.19
C ALA A 319 -18.77 0.25 12.42
N TYR A 320 -19.80 -0.44 11.89
CA TYR A 320 -20.89 0.19 11.16
C TYR A 320 -21.68 1.20 12.03
N ARG A 321 -21.90 0.89 13.31
CA ARG A 321 -22.62 1.79 14.23
C ARG A 321 -21.75 2.89 14.85
N ARG A 322 -20.44 2.89 14.59
CA ARG A 322 -19.51 3.81 15.26
C ARG A 322 -19.59 5.22 14.66
N GLU A 323 -19.70 6.21 15.54
CA GLU A 323 -19.62 7.62 15.18
C GLU A 323 -18.17 8.17 15.35
N PRO A 324 -17.73 9.12 14.50
CA PRO A 324 -18.44 9.60 13.31
C PRO A 324 -18.55 8.52 12.24
N THR A 325 -19.65 8.51 11.49
CA THR A 325 -19.88 7.55 10.41
C THR A 325 -18.74 7.54 9.38
N MET A 326 -18.26 6.33 9.05
CA MET A 326 -17.30 6.06 7.98
C MET A 326 -17.68 4.79 7.20
N PRO A 327 -17.26 4.64 5.93
CA PRO A 327 -17.36 3.37 5.22
C PRO A 327 -16.54 2.30 5.94
N VAL A 328 -17.03 1.06 5.94
CA VAL A 328 -16.35 -0.07 6.60
C VAL A 328 -16.05 -1.15 5.57
N VAL A 329 -14.82 -1.65 5.59
CA VAL A 329 -14.33 -2.76 4.76
C VAL A 329 -13.78 -3.86 5.67
N GLU A 330 -14.24 -5.10 5.50
CA GLU A 330 -13.52 -6.26 6.05
C GLU A 330 -12.29 -6.51 5.18
N ALA A 331 -11.12 -6.15 5.67
CA ALA A 331 -9.88 -6.12 4.90
C ALA A 331 -9.02 -7.38 5.07
N GLU A 332 -9.28 -8.18 6.13
CA GLU A 332 -8.57 -9.44 6.39
C GLU A 332 -9.39 -10.37 7.30
N VAL A 333 -10.08 -11.34 6.68
CA VAL A 333 -10.81 -12.40 7.37
C VAL A 333 -10.06 -13.74 7.29
N CYS A 334 -10.69 -14.84 7.69
CA CYS A 334 -10.21 -16.21 7.50
C CYS A 334 -9.71 -16.47 6.07
N TYR A 335 -8.40 -16.54 5.85
CA TYR A 335 -7.86 -16.85 4.53
C TYR A 335 -8.14 -18.30 4.14
N GLU A 336 -8.53 -18.52 2.89
CA GLU A 336 -8.87 -19.86 2.40
C GLU A 336 -7.68 -20.82 2.52
N GLY A 337 -7.88 -21.95 3.21
CA GLY A 337 -6.83 -22.96 3.39
C GLY A 337 -5.74 -22.60 4.41
N ILE A 338 -5.86 -21.49 5.14
CA ILE A 338 -4.94 -21.16 6.24
C ILE A 338 -5.08 -22.23 7.33
N MET A 339 -3.95 -22.70 7.87
CA MET A 339 -3.94 -23.80 8.86
C MET A 339 -4.75 -25.05 8.44
N GLN A 340 -4.85 -25.31 7.12
CA GLN A 340 -5.67 -26.39 6.53
C GLN A 340 -7.19 -26.25 6.74
N SER A 341 -7.68 -25.09 7.16
CA SER A 341 -9.08 -24.81 7.46
C SER A 341 -9.65 -23.71 6.53
N CYS A 342 -10.80 -23.13 6.90
CA CYS A 342 -11.39 -21.96 6.27
C CYS A 342 -11.76 -22.14 4.79
N ARG A 343 -12.46 -23.23 4.45
CA ARG A 343 -12.76 -23.60 3.05
C ARG A 343 -13.92 -22.79 2.47
N GLN A 344 -14.38 -23.15 1.27
CA GLN A 344 -15.35 -22.38 0.48
C GLN A 344 -16.67 -22.04 1.20
N ASP A 345 -17.08 -22.85 2.18
CA ASP A 345 -18.23 -22.58 3.05
C ASP A 345 -18.03 -21.35 3.94
N ILE A 346 -16.90 -21.26 4.66
CA ILE A 346 -16.63 -20.08 5.49
C ILE A 346 -16.41 -18.83 4.64
N GLN A 347 -15.75 -18.96 3.48
CA GLN A 347 -15.49 -17.82 2.60
C GLN A 347 -16.80 -17.15 2.15
N ARG A 348 -17.76 -17.97 1.72
CA ARG A 348 -19.09 -17.50 1.32
C ARG A 348 -19.85 -16.90 2.50
N PHE A 349 -19.81 -17.54 3.66
CA PHE A 349 -20.51 -17.04 4.85
C PHE A 349 -19.96 -15.68 5.29
N MET A 350 -18.63 -15.54 5.39
CA MET A 350 -17.98 -14.29 5.80
C MET A 350 -18.24 -13.17 4.79
N PHE A 351 -18.16 -13.45 3.49
CA PHE A 351 -18.48 -12.48 2.45
C PHE A 351 -19.91 -11.94 2.60
N TRP A 352 -20.92 -12.82 2.63
CA TRP A 352 -22.32 -12.40 2.71
C TRP A 352 -22.65 -11.75 4.04
N SER A 353 -22.17 -12.30 5.17
CA SER A 353 -22.44 -11.72 6.47
C SER A 353 -21.83 -10.32 6.60
N THR A 354 -20.63 -10.08 6.10
CA THR A 354 -20.01 -8.75 6.08
C THR A 354 -20.81 -7.76 5.24
N LEU A 355 -21.12 -8.08 3.98
CA LEU A 355 -21.85 -7.16 3.09
C LEU A 355 -23.27 -6.88 3.59
N LEU A 356 -24.00 -7.90 4.05
CA LEU A 356 -25.36 -7.73 4.57
C LEU A 356 -25.40 -6.99 5.92
N ASN A 357 -24.27 -6.90 6.64
CA ASN A 357 -24.13 -6.05 7.83
C ASN A 357 -23.65 -4.63 7.52
N GLY A 358 -23.62 -4.22 6.24
CA GLY A 358 -23.44 -2.83 5.82
C GLY A 358 -22.02 -2.42 5.45
N CYS A 359 -21.06 -3.35 5.42
CA CYS A 359 -19.74 -3.07 4.84
C CYS A 359 -19.88 -2.73 3.35
N CYS A 360 -19.10 -1.74 2.90
CA CYS A 360 -19.00 -1.39 1.48
C CYS A 360 -17.96 -2.22 0.73
N GLY A 361 -17.36 -3.20 1.41
CA GLY A 361 -16.26 -3.98 0.87
C GLY A 361 -15.89 -5.22 1.66
N PHE A 362 -15.25 -6.14 0.95
CA PHE A 362 -14.66 -7.36 1.47
C PHE A 362 -13.37 -7.67 0.72
N THR A 363 -12.32 -8.03 1.45
CA THR A 363 -11.08 -8.55 0.91
C THR A 363 -10.97 -10.05 1.18
N TYR A 364 -10.92 -10.81 0.10
CA TYR A 364 -10.58 -12.23 0.12
C TYR A 364 -9.06 -12.41 0.27
N GLY A 365 -8.65 -13.52 0.86
CA GLY A 365 -7.29 -13.99 0.75
C GLY A 365 -7.21 -15.50 0.87
N ALA A 366 -6.11 -16.06 0.38
CA ALA A 366 -5.90 -17.50 0.36
C ALA A 366 -4.49 -17.84 0.83
N ASN A 367 -4.37 -18.90 1.61
CA ASN A 367 -3.08 -19.45 1.99
C ASN A 367 -2.31 -19.90 0.74
N GLY A 368 -1.09 -19.37 0.60
CA GLY A 368 -0.26 -19.57 -0.58
C GLY A 368 -0.35 -18.43 -1.59
N ILE A 369 -1.45 -17.68 -1.65
CA ILE A 369 -1.58 -16.48 -2.49
C ILE A 369 -1.09 -15.25 -1.74
N TRP A 370 -1.51 -15.03 -0.48
CA TRP A 370 -1.16 -13.80 0.25
C TRP A 370 0.35 -13.58 0.39
N GLN A 371 1.09 -14.65 0.60
CA GLN A 371 2.56 -14.65 0.70
C GLN A 371 3.25 -15.11 -0.60
N VAL A 372 2.47 -15.35 -1.67
CA VAL A 372 2.88 -15.85 -2.99
C VAL A 372 3.89 -17.02 -2.91
N ILE A 373 3.53 -18.13 -2.25
CA ILE A 373 4.41 -19.31 -2.16
C ILE A 373 4.46 -20.02 -3.50
N ASN A 374 5.66 -20.15 -4.07
CA ASN A 374 5.94 -21.03 -5.20
C ASN A 374 6.68 -22.33 -4.78
N ARG A 375 6.70 -23.34 -5.64
CA ARG A 375 7.32 -24.66 -5.34
C ARG A 375 8.82 -24.56 -4.99
N THR A 376 9.54 -23.60 -5.56
CA THR A 376 10.95 -23.33 -5.26
C THR A 376 11.17 -22.78 -3.85
N SER A 377 10.23 -22.00 -3.30
CA SER A 377 10.31 -21.55 -1.89
C SER A 377 10.11 -22.67 -0.86
N ARG A 378 9.47 -23.80 -1.24
CA ARG A 378 9.31 -24.98 -0.36
C ARG A 378 10.62 -25.75 -0.15
N SER A 379 11.54 -25.75 -1.11
CA SER A 379 12.81 -26.48 -1.01
C SER A 379 13.77 -25.82 0.00
N VAL A 380 13.74 -24.49 0.09
CA VAL A 380 14.54 -23.71 1.07
C VAL A 380 14.09 -24.01 2.51
N ARG A 381 12.77 -24.12 2.77
CA ARG A 381 12.26 -24.52 4.09
C ARG A 381 12.70 -25.95 4.48
N ARG A 382 12.75 -26.89 3.54
CA ARG A 382 13.28 -28.25 3.83
C ARG A 382 14.77 -28.24 4.18
N ARG A 383 15.59 -27.39 3.54
CA ARG A 383 17.02 -27.25 3.89
C ARG A 383 17.22 -26.61 5.27
N MET A 384 16.45 -25.58 5.61
CA MET A 384 16.52 -24.92 6.92
C MET A 384 16.00 -25.82 8.06
N ALA A 385 14.92 -26.59 7.84
CA ALA A 385 14.43 -27.56 8.81
C ALA A 385 15.41 -28.74 9.02
N GLY A 386 16.21 -29.09 8.01
CA GLY A 386 17.27 -30.10 8.13
C GLY A 386 18.50 -29.62 8.93
N LEU A 387 18.77 -28.31 8.95
CA LEU A 387 19.90 -27.73 9.69
C LEU A 387 19.61 -27.49 11.18
N GLY A 388 18.34 -27.53 11.60
CA GLY A 388 17.93 -27.43 13.01
C GLY A 388 17.87 -28.76 13.77
N ALA A 389 18.06 -29.90 13.10
CA ALA A 389 17.83 -31.24 13.68
C ALA A 389 19.09 -31.95 14.18
N THR A 390 20.29 -31.40 14.02
CA THR A 390 21.55 -32.05 14.44
C THR A 390 22.23 -31.32 15.58
N ARG A 391 21.61 -31.30 16.77
CA ARG A 391 22.32 -31.05 18.04
C ARG A 391 21.54 -31.53 19.27
N ARG A 392 21.11 -32.79 19.27
CA ARG A 392 20.85 -33.53 20.52
C ARG A 392 21.29 -34.97 20.33
N GLY A 393 22.25 -35.41 21.15
CA GLY A 393 22.59 -36.82 21.29
C GLY A 393 24.09 -37.11 21.20
N ARG A 394 24.79 -36.98 22.34
CA ARG A 394 25.75 -37.96 22.89
C ARG A 394 26.65 -37.29 23.93
N LYS A 395 26.35 -37.50 25.21
CA LYS A 395 27.36 -37.87 26.20
C LYS A 395 26.78 -39.00 27.03
N ARG A 396 27.60 -40.05 27.18
CA ARG A 396 27.41 -41.18 28.08
C ARG A 396 27.50 -40.71 29.53
#